data_AF-A0AA39ACK2-F1
#
_entry.id   AF-A0AA39ACK2-F1
#
_cell.length_a   1.000
_cell.length_b   1.000
_cell.length_c   1.000
_cell.angle_alpha   90.00
_cell.angle_beta   90.00
_cell.angle_gamma   90.00
#
_symmetry.space_group_name_H-M   'P 1'
#
loop_
_entity.id
_entity.type
_entity.pdbx_description
1 polymer ?
#
loop_
_entity_poly.entity_id
_entity_poly.type
_entity_poly.pdbx_seq_one_letter_code
_entity_poly.pdbx_strand_id
1 'polypeptide(L)'
;MVGNNFPVFFIRDAMKFPDVIHAFKPNPKSHIQEYWRVVDFLSYHPESLSTFAFLFDDVGVPQDYRHMEGFGVHTFTLINKAGKAMYVKFHWKPTCGVKCLLEDEAIRVGGTNHSHATQDLYDSIKAGNYPEWKLFIQTMDPEHEDKFDFDPLDVTKTWPEDILPLQPVGRLVLNKNIDNFFAENEMLAFNPALVVPGIYYTNDKMLQGRIFAYSDTQRHRLGPNYLQLPVNAPKCAFHNNHHDGSMNFMHRDEEVDYFPSRFDPVRHAETFPIPSTICHGKREKVVIEKENNFKQPGERYRSFAPDRQERFINRWVETLSDPRVTYEIRSIWISYWSQADRSLGQKLASRLNVKPKY
;
A
#
# COMPACT_ATOMS: atom_id res chain seq x y z
N MET A 1 7.83 3.06 7.42
CA MET A 1 7.30 2.96 6.03
C MET A 1 6.23 1.87 6.02
N VAL A 2 5.00 2.17 5.62
CA VAL A 2 3.86 1.22 5.65
C VAL A 2 3.41 0.93 4.23
N GLY A 3 4.08 -0.04 3.62
CA GLY A 3 3.95 -0.40 2.21
C GLY A 3 3.16 -1.68 1.96
N ASN A 4 3.11 -2.08 0.68
CA ASN A 4 2.58 -3.36 0.20
C ASN A 4 3.57 -4.02 -0.76
N ASN A 5 3.33 -5.28 -1.12
CA ASN A 5 4.06 -5.98 -2.19
C ASN A 5 3.70 -5.51 -3.60
N PHE A 6 2.57 -4.82 -3.80
CA PHE A 6 2.25 -4.14 -5.06
C PHE A 6 2.62 -2.66 -4.99
N PRO A 7 3.05 -2.03 -6.09
CA PRO A 7 3.42 -0.62 -6.13
C PRO A 7 2.23 0.35 -6.26
N VAL A 8 1.01 -0.16 -6.35
CA VAL A 8 -0.22 0.60 -6.62
C VAL A 8 -1.36 0.15 -5.70
N PHE A 9 -2.46 0.90 -5.67
CA PHE A 9 -3.66 0.57 -4.89
C PHE A 9 -4.96 0.68 -5.70
N PHE A 10 -6.03 0.01 -5.26
CA PHE A 10 -7.30 -0.14 -6.00
C PHE A 10 -8.07 1.16 -6.21
N ILE A 11 -7.84 2.14 -5.35
CA ILE A 11 -8.54 3.42 -5.30
C ILE A 11 -7.53 4.53 -5.02
N ARG A 12 -7.89 5.75 -5.39
CA ARG A 12 -7.03 6.94 -5.23
C ARG A 12 -7.49 7.94 -4.19
N ASP A 13 -8.61 7.69 -3.51
CA ASP A 13 -9.13 8.54 -2.44
C ASP A 13 -9.53 7.70 -1.22
N ALA A 14 -9.01 8.06 -0.05
CA ALA A 14 -9.26 7.34 1.20
C ALA A 14 -10.74 7.31 1.61
N MET A 15 -11.56 8.22 1.10
CA MET A 15 -13.01 8.21 1.30
C MET A 15 -13.65 6.88 0.88
N LYS A 16 -13.07 6.17 -0.09
CA LYS A 16 -13.55 4.87 -0.59
C LYS A 16 -12.96 3.66 0.13
N PHE A 17 -11.99 3.86 1.03
CA PHE A 17 -11.28 2.75 1.67
C PHE A 17 -12.23 1.82 2.46
N PRO A 18 -13.17 2.31 3.29
CA PRO A 18 -14.12 1.43 3.96
C PRO A 18 -14.95 0.60 2.98
N ASP A 19 -15.41 1.19 1.88
CA ASP A 19 -16.23 0.52 0.88
C ASP A 19 -15.45 -0.60 0.16
N VAL A 20 -14.19 -0.35 -0.22
CA VAL A 20 -13.28 -1.37 -0.76
C VAL A 20 -13.14 -2.52 0.23
N ILE A 21 -12.83 -2.23 1.50
CA ILE A 21 -12.65 -3.28 2.51
C ILE A 21 -13.95 -4.06 2.74
N HIS A 22 -15.10 -3.39 2.77
CA HIS A 22 -16.40 -4.07 2.90
C HIS A 22 -16.69 -5.02 1.73
N ALA A 23 -16.33 -4.63 0.50
CA ALA A 23 -16.48 -5.47 -0.69
C ALA A 23 -15.56 -6.71 -0.63
N PHE A 24 -14.32 -6.55 -0.17
CA PHE A 24 -13.34 -7.64 -0.05
C PHE A 24 -13.56 -8.55 1.17
N LYS A 25 -14.14 -8.05 2.26
CA LYS A 25 -14.42 -8.85 3.47
C LYS A 25 -15.54 -9.86 3.22
N PRO A 26 -15.66 -10.89 4.08
CA PRO A 26 -16.77 -11.84 3.98
C PRO A 26 -18.13 -11.16 3.92
N ASN A 27 -19.03 -11.71 3.11
CA ASN A 27 -20.40 -11.23 2.95
C ASN A 27 -21.08 -11.13 4.33
N PRO A 28 -21.71 -9.99 4.69
CA PRO A 28 -22.29 -9.80 6.02
C PRO A 28 -23.46 -10.74 6.33
N LYS A 29 -24.07 -11.37 5.32
CA LYS A 29 -25.15 -12.34 5.49
C LYS A 29 -24.64 -13.78 5.66
N SER A 30 -23.67 -14.20 4.86
CA SER A 30 -23.21 -15.60 4.83
C SER A 30 -21.87 -15.85 5.52
N HIS A 31 -21.12 -14.78 5.82
CA HIS A 31 -19.74 -14.84 6.29
C HIS A 31 -18.77 -15.59 5.35
N ILE A 32 -19.12 -15.71 4.08
CA ILE A 32 -18.26 -16.27 3.03
C ILE A 32 -17.67 -15.12 2.22
N GLN A 33 -16.36 -15.18 1.92
CA GLN A 33 -15.73 -14.24 1.00
C GLN A 33 -16.14 -14.61 -0.44
N GLU A 34 -16.73 -13.65 -1.16
CA GLU A 34 -17.28 -13.86 -2.49
C GLU A 34 -16.80 -12.75 -3.44
N TYR A 35 -16.09 -13.10 -4.52
CA TYR A 35 -15.46 -12.12 -5.41
C TYR A 35 -16.44 -11.32 -6.27
N TRP A 36 -17.68 -11.80 -6.50
CA TRP A 36 -18.70 -11.02 -7.22
C TRP A 36 -18.95 -9.65 -6.55
N ARG A 37 -18.82 -9.55 -5.21
CA ARG A 37 -18.96 -8.29 -4.45
C ARG A 37 -17.84 -7.30 -4.76
N VAL A 38 -16.63 -7.82 -4.95
CA VAL A 38 -15.44 -7.04 -5.27
C VAL A 38 -15.57 -6.46 -6.68
N VAL A 39 -15.89 -7.32 -7.66
CA VAL A 39 -16.03 -6.87 -9.05
C VAL A 39 -17.28 -6.03 -9.29
N ASP A 40 -18.34 -6.18 -8.48
CA ASP A 40 -19.49 -5.26 -8.49
C ASP A 40 -19.06 -3.85 -8.04
N PHE A 41 -18.53 -3.71 -6.82
CA PHE A 41 -18.11 -2.40 -6.29
C PHE A 41 -17.05 -1.71 -7.17
N LEU A 42 -16.03 -2.46 -7.59
CA LEU A 42 -14.94 -1.90 -8.40
C LEU A 42 -15.33 -1.68 -9.88
N SER A 43 -16.51 -2.16 -10.33
CA SER A 43 -17.05 -1.77 -11.65
C SER A 43 -17.44 -0.29 -11.73
N TYR A 44 -17.55 0.41 -10.59
CA TYR A 44 -17.73 1.87 -10.53
C TYR A 44 -16.39 2.64 -10.47
N HIS A 45 -15.26 1.94 -10.35
CA HIS A 45 -13.95 2.51 -10.06
C HIS A 45 -12.92 1.99 -11.07
N PRO A 46 -12.90 2.52 -12.31
CA PRO A 46 -12.00 2.06 -13.38
C PRO A 46 -10.51 2.16 -13.01
N GLU A 47 -10.15 3.03 -12.06
CA GLU A 47 -8.77 3.15 -11.56
C GLU A 47 -8.23 1.87 -10.89
N SER A 48 -9.13 0.97 -10.50
CA SER A 48 -8.80 -0.31 -9.87
C SER A 48 -8.08 -1.29 -10.79
N LEU A 49 -8.18 -1.10 -12.13
CA LEU A 49 -7.51 -1.93 -13.13
C LEU A 49 -6.01 -2.04 -12.88
N SER A 50 -5.37 -0.95 -12.45
CA SER A 50 -3.93 -0.94 -12.15
C SER A 50 -3.58 -2.00 -11.13
N THR A 51 -4.33 -2.10 -10.04
CA THR A 51 -4.04 -3.09 -9.00
C THR A 51 -4.48 -4.48 -9.39
N PHE A 52 -5.59 -4.63 -10.13
CA PHE A 52 -5.95 -5.94 -10.68
C PHE A 52 -4.91 -6.50 -11.64
N ALA A 53 -4.20 -5.65 -12.38
CA ALA A 53 -3.08 -6.07 -13.22
C ALA A 53 -1.90 -6.66 -12.42
N PHE A 54 -1.85 -6.47 -11.09
CA PHE A 54 -0.94 -7.16 -10.17
C PHE A 54 -1.63 -8.29 -9.40
N LEU A 55 -2.88 -8.10 -8.96
CA LEU A 55 -3.59 -9.10 -8.16
C LEU A 55 -3.90 -10.38 -8.95
N PHE A 56 -4.29 -10.26 -10.23
CA PHE A 56 -4.60 -11.41 -11.09
C PHE A 56 -3.38 -11.85 -11.91
N ASP A 57 -2.22 -11.30 -11.61
CA ASP A 57 -0.93 -11.75 -12.10
C ASP A 57 -0.34 -12.78 -11.12
N ASP A 58 0.70 -13.52 -11.50
CA ASP A 58 1.33 -14.54 -10.67
C ASP A 58 1.88 -13.93 -9.36
N VAL A 59 2.35 -12.68 -9.40
CA VAL A 59 2.74 -11.92 -8.20
C VAL A 59 1.60 -11.68 -7.21
N GLY A 60 0.37 -11.95 -7.63
CA GLY A 60 -0.86 -11.96 -6.84
C GLY A 60 -0.81 -12.87 -5.62
N VAL A 61 -0.07 -13.98 -5.72
CA VAL A 61 0.10 -14.96 -4.63
C VAL A 61 1.59 -15.21 -4.40
N PRO A 62 2.27 -14.40 -3.58
CA PRO A 62 3.64 -14.66 -3.18
C PRO A 62 3.79 -16.03 -2.51
N GLN A 63 4.94 -16.68 -2.73
CA GLN A 63 5.23 -17.97 -2.10
C GLN A 63 5.33 -17.88 -0.58
N ASP A 64 5.96 -16.81 -0.10
CA ASP A 64 6.18 -16.51 1.31
C ASP A 64 6.55 -15.02 1.44
N TYR A 65 6.79 -14.56 2.67
CA TYR A 65 7.12 -13.16 2.90
C TYR A 65 8.49 -12.75 2.37
N ARG A 66 9.44 -13.67 2.19
CA ARG A 66 10.84 -13.36 1.88
C ARG A 66 11.07 -13.20 0.38
N HIS A 67 10.27 -13.89 -0.44
CA HIS A 67 10.35 -13.85 -1.90
C HIS A 67 9.35 -12.87 -2.54
N MET A 68 9.03 -11.77 -1.87
CA MET A 68 8.20 -10.70 -2.43
C MET A 68 8.90 -9.35 -2.42
N GLU A 69 8.56 -8.52 -3.39
CA GLU A 69 8.92 -7.10 -3.38
C GLU A 69 8.17 -6.34 -2.29
N GLY A 70 8.62 -5.13 -2.00
CA GLY A 70 7.90 -4.19 -1.16
C GLY A 70 7.95 -2.79 -1.77
N PHE A 71 6.90 -2.01 -1.58
CA PHE A 71 6.78 -0.68 -2.16
C PHE A 71 6.18 0.27 -1.15
N GLY A 72 6.68 1.51 -1.12
CA GLY A 72 6.05 2.61 -0.38
C GLY A 72 4.64 2.95 -0.90
N VAL A 73 4.36 2.57 -2.15
CA VAL A 73 3.11 2.80 -2.90
C VAL A 73 2.88 4.28 -3.20
N HIS A 74 2.70 5.08 -2.15
CA HIS A 74 2.53 6.52 -2.23
C HIS A 74 3.81 7.24 -2.65
N THR A 75 3.61 8.41 -3.24
CA THR A 75 4.66 9.40 -3.38
C THR A 75 4.80 10.15 -2.06
N PHE A 76 6.02 10.27 -1.53
CA PHE A 76 6.39 11.12 -0.39
C PHE A 76 7.24 12.30 -0.86
N THR A 77 7.59 13.20 0.05
CA THR A 77 8.51 14.30 -0.21
C THR A 77 9.82 14.07 0.56
N LEU A 78 10.97 14.16 -0.10
CA LEU A 78 12.28 14.32 0.52
C LEU A 78 12.64 15.81 0.57
N ILE A 79 13.18 16.27 1.69
CA ILE A 79 13.56 17.67 1.90
C ILE A 79 14.99 17.71 2.40
N ASN A 80 15.85 18.43 1.67
CA ASN A 80 17.24 18.59 2.08
C ASN A 80 17.43 19.75 3.08
N LYS A 81 18.66 19.91 3.59
CA LYS A 81 19.00 20.98 4.55
C LYS A 81 18.76 22.40 4.04
N ALA A 82 18.77 22.61 2.73
CA ALA A 82 18.49 23.90 2.10
C ALA A 82 16.98 24.13 1.86
N GLY A 83 16.12 23.18 2.23
CA GLY A 83 14.68 23.24 2.02
C GLY A 83 14.21 22.84 0.61
N LYS A 84 15.11 22.35 -0.27
CA LYS A 84 14.69 21.85 -1.59
C LYS A 84 13.91 20.54 -1.41
N ALA A 85 12.68 20.52 -1.93
CA ALA A 85 11.80 19.36 -1.95
C ALA A 85 11.97 18.55 -3.24
N MET A 86 11.90 17.22 -3.11
CA MET A 86 11.82 16.26 -4.22
C MET A 86 10.73 15.25 -3.91
N TYR A 87 9.91 14.88 -4.87
CA TYR A 87 9.03 13.72 -4.72
C TYR A 87 9.85 12.43 -4.72
N VAL A 88 9.40 11.42 -3.96
CA VAL A 88 10.06 10.13 -3.83
C VAL A 88 9.07 8.95 -3.80
N LYS A 89 9.43 7.84 -4.46
CA LYS A 89 8.84 6.51 -4.24
C LYS A 89 9.90 5.55 -3.72
N PHE A 90 9.49 4.63 -2.84
CA PHE A 90 10.39 3.66 -2.18
C PHE A 90 10.14 2.24 -2.70
N HIS A 91 11.21 1.50 -2.96
CA HIS A 91 11.18 0.16 -3.55
C HIS A 91 12.11 -0.78 -2.79
N TRP A 92 11.60 -1.92 -2.35
CA TRP A 92 12.33 -2.99 -1.68
C TRP A 92 12.40 -4.19 -2.62
N LYS A 93 13.63 -4.57 -2.99
CA LYS A 93 13.88 -5.71 -3.88
C LYS A 93 14.44 -6.88 -3.05
N PRO A 94 13.79 -8.05 -3.00
CA PRO A 94 14.28 -9.20 -2.24
C PRO A 94 15.57 -9.72 -2.88
N THR A 95 16.57 -9.99 -2.05
CA THR A 95 17.85 -10.51 -2.54
C THR A 95 17.79 -11.98 -2.95
N CYS A 96 16.82 -12.73 -2.42
CA CYS A 96 16.53 -14.12 -2.81
C CYS A 96 15.63 -14.25 -4.06
N GLY A 97 15.30 -13.13 -4.70
CA GLY A 97 14.42 -13.08 -5.87
C GLY A 97 12.93 -13.19 -5.52
N VAL A 98 12.09 -12.93 -6.53
CA VAL A 98 10.62 -13.02 -6.40
C VAL A 98 10.15 -14.43 -6.73
N LYS A 99 9.29 -15.01 -5.90
CA LYS A 99 8.66 -16.31 -6.11
C LYS A 99 7.19 -16.27 -5.74
N CYS A 100 6.39 -17.00 -6.50
CA CYS A 100 4.94 -16.98 -6.41
C CYS A 100 4.40 -18.41 -6.52
N LEU A 101 3.18 -18.62 -6.02
CA LEU A 101 2.44 -19.87 -6.19
C LEU A 101 1.47 -19.73 -7.36
N LEU A 102 1.41 -20.74 -8.21
CA LEU A 102 0.28 -20.89 -9.12
C LEU A 102 -0.93 -21.47 -8.37
N GLU A 103 -2.11 -21.43 -8.97
CA GLU A 103 -3.40 -21.75 -8.32
C GLU A 103 -3.39 -23.11 -7.62
N ASP A 104 -3.01 -24.17 -8.32
CA ASP A 104 -2.97 -25.54 -7.78
C ASP A 104 -1.98 -25.67 -6.61
N GLU A 105 -0.87 -24.93 -6.70
CA GLU A 105 0.13 -24.90 -5.63
C GLU A 105 -0.38 -24.13 -4.41
N ALA A 106 -1.05 -22.99 -4.63
CA ALA A 106 -1.65 -22.19 -3.57
C ALA A 106 -2.75 -22.96 -2.83
N ILE A 107 -3.60 -23.71 -3.55
CA ILE A 107 -4.63 -24.57 -2.95
C ILE A 107 -3.98 -25.66 -2.10
N ARG A 108 -2.97 -26.35 -2.63
CA ARG A 108 -2.27 -27.42 -1.91
C ARG A 108 -1.51 -26.89 -0.68
N VAL A 109 -0.73 -25.82 -0.84
CA VAL A 109 0.06 -25.22 0.24
C VAL A 109 -0.86 -24.65 1.32
N GLY A 110 -1.87 -23.86 0.93
CA GLY A 110 -2.83 -23.27 1.87
C GLY A 110 -3.68 -24.31 2.59
N GLY A 111 -4.08 -25.39 1.90
CA GLY A 111 -4.80 -26.51 2.49
C GLY A 111 -3.95 -27.37 3.43
N THR A 112 -2.64 -27.43 3.20
CA THR A 112 -1.70 -28.21 4.04
C THR A 112 -1.21 -27.40 5.25
N ASN A 113 -0.89 -26.13 5.06
CA ASN A 113 -0.40 -25.23 6.09
C ASN A 113 -0.87 -23.79 5.85
N HIS A 114 -1.92 -23.40 6.55
CA HIS A 114 -2.46 -22.04 6.52
C HIS A 114 -1.46 -20.97 7.01
N SER A 115 -0.40 -21.38 7.72
CA SER A 115 0.65 -20.50 8.28
C SER A 115 1.99 -20.64 7.54
N HIS A 116 2.02 -21.18 6.31
CA HIS A 116 3.26 -21.48 5.58
C HIS A 116 4.25 -20.31 5.47
N ALA A 117 3.79 -19.10 5.15
CA ALA A 117 4.65 -17.93 5.01
C ALA A 117 5.26 -17.47 6.35
N THR A 118 4.49 -17.55 7.44
CA THR A 118 4.96 -17.27 8.81
C THR A 118 5.98 -18.31 9.26
N GLN A 119 5.69 -19.59 9.02
CA GLN A 119 6.60 -20.70 9.32
C GLN A 119 7.94 -20.53 8.57
N ASP A 120 7.87 -20.24 7.26
CA ASP A 120 9.05 -20.01 6.42
C ASP A 120 9.93 -18.87 6.93
N LEU A 121 9.33 -17.72 7.28
CA LEU A 121 10.07 -16.58 7.85
C LEU A 121 10.76 -16.95 9.17
N TYR A 122 10.02 -17.57 10.08
CA TYR A 122 10.52 -17.94 11.41
C TYR A 122 11.67 -18.95 11.32
N ASP A 123 11.48 -20.04 10.57
CA ASP A 123 12.47 -21.10 10.42
C ASP A 123 13.73 -20.61 9.72
N SER A 124 13.57 -19.70 8.75
CA SER A 124 14.70 -19.15 8.03
C SER A 124 15.58 -18.27 8.89
N ILE A 125 14.98 -17.41 9.72
CA ILE A 125 15.73 -16.61 10.70
C ILE A 125 16.40 -17.53 11.72
N LYS A 126 15.68 -18.55 12.22
CA LYS A 126 16.23 -19.53 13.17
C LYS A 126 17.41 -20.33 12.60
N ALA A 127 17.38 -20.65 11.30
CA ALA A 127 18.43 -21.35 10.60
C ALA A 127 19.63 -20.46 10.20
N GLY A 128 19.59 -19.16 10.48
CA GLY A 128 20.62 -18.20 10.04
C GLY A 128 20.50 -17.78 8.57
N ASN A 129 19.45 -18.19 7.88
CA ASN A 129 19.12 -17.82 6.50
C ASN A 129 18.32 -16.51 6.49
N TYR A 130 18.96 -15.43 6.92
CA TYR A 130 18.32 -14.13 7.13
C TYR A 130 17.78 -13.54 5.83
N PRO A 131 16.48 -13.24 5.73
CA PRO A 131 15.96 -12.54 4.56
C PRO A 131 16.48 -11.11 4.50
N GLU A 132 16.80 -10.68 3.29
CA GLU A 132 17.33 -9.36 2.99
C GLU A 132 16.62 -8.72 1.80
N TRP A 133 16.34 -7.42 1.91
CA TRP A 133 15.89 -6.56 0.83
C TRP A 133 16.82 -5.39 0.62
N LYS A 134 17.08 -5.05 -0.64
CA LYS A 134 17.75 -3.79 -1.03
C LYS A 134 16.71 -2.69 -1.17
N LEU A 135 16.97 -1.54 -0.55
CA LEU A 135 16.17 -0.33 -0.70
C LEU A 135 16.66 0.47 -1.90
N PHE A 136 15.72 0.85 -2.74
CA PHE A 136 15.88 1.80 -3.82
C PHE A 136 14.85 2.92 -3.70
N ILE A 137 15.17 4.06 -4.30
CA ILE A 137 14.24 5.17 -4.47
C ILE A 137 14.17 5.62 -5.93
N GLN A 138 13.01 6.09 -6.36
CA GLN A 138 12.87 6.96 -7.52
C GLN A 138 12.62 8.37 -7.01
N THR A 139 13.18 9.39 -7.68
CA THR A 139 12.98 10.80 -7.31
C THR A 139 12.49 11.61 -8.49
N MET A 140 11.55 12.53 -8.25
CA MET A 140 11.01 13.43 -9.26
C MET A 140 11.03 14.87 -8.73
N ASP A 141 11.43 15.84 -9.56
CA ASP A 141 11.29 17.25 -9.21
C ASP A 141 9.79 17.62 -9.29
N PRO A 142 9.17 18.22 -8.26
CA PRO A 142 7.76 18.60 -8.29
C PRO A 142 7.38 19.47 -9.50
N GLU A 143 8.31 20.26 -10.04
CA GLU A 143 8.08 21.04 -11.27
C GLU A 143 7.87 20.17 -12.53
N HIS A 144 8.17 18.88 -12.45
CA HIS A 144 7.98 17.92 -13.55
C HIS A 144 6.65 17.19 -13.51
N GLU A 145 5.76 17.51 -12.56
CA GLU A 145 4.48 16.82 -12.38
C GLU A 145 3.62 16.82 -13.66
N ASP A 146 3.65 17.91 -14.41
CA ASP A 146 2.90 18.10 -15.66
C ASP A 146 3.56 17.54 -16.91
N LYS A 147 4.76 16.96 -16.79
CA LYS A 147 5.43 16.28 -17.91
C LYS A 147 4.90 14.88 -18.18
N PHE A 148 4.10 14.33 -17.28
CA PHE A 148 3.52 12.99 -17.38
C PHE A 148 2.03 13.07 -17.73
N ASP A 149 1.54 12.06 -18.47
CA ASP A 149 0.13 11.89 -18.81
C ASP A 149 -0.70 11.24 -17.69
N PHE A 150 -0.14 11.18 -16.49
CA PHE A 150 -0.76 10.74 -15.25
C PHE A 150 -0.33 11.68 -14.12
N ASP A 151 -1.10 11.73 -13.05
CA ASP A 151 -0.72 12.43 -11.83
C ASP A 151 0.31 11.59 -11.02
N PRO A 152 1.55 12.05 -10.79
CA PRO A 152 2.55 11.36 -9.99
C PRO A 152 2.15 11.09 -8.53
N LEU A 153 1.13 11.78 -8.02
CA LEU A 153 0.55 11.59 -6.68
C LEU A 153 -0.66 10.64 -6.70
N ASP A 154 -1.11 10.18 -7.87
CA ASP A 154 -2.13 9.13 -7.98
C ASP A 154 -1.52 7.76 -7.62
N VAL A 155 -1.97 7.22 -6.49
CA VAL A 155 -1.52 5.91 -5.97
C VAL A 155 -1.88 4.73 -6.87
N THR A 156 -2.74 4.92 -7.88
CA THR A 156 -3.03 3.91 -8.89
C THR A 156 -1.97 3.87 -10.01
N LYS A 157 -0.90 4.68 -9.89
CA LYS A 157 0.17 4.84 -10.89
C LYS A 157 1.55 4.45 -10.36
N THR A 158 2.29 3.79 -11.24
CA THR A 158 3.73 3.57 -11.11
C THR A 158 4.51 4.66 -11.84
N TRP A 159 5.78 4.84 -11.49
CA TRP A 159 6.70 5.73 -12.19
C TRP A 159 7.59 4.90 -13.12
N PRO A 160 7.69 5.24 -14.42
CA PRO A 160 8.49 4.47 -15.37
C PRO A 160 9.97 4.42 -14.97
N GLU A 161 10.51 3.21 -14.74
CA GLU A 161 11.89 3.02 -14.28
C GLU A 161 12.95 3.38 -15.34
N ASP A 162 12.57 3.44 -16.61
CA ASP A 162 13.41 3.89 -17.74
C ASP A 162 13.57 5.41 -17.80
N ILE A 163 12.58 6.16 -17.27
CA ILE A 163 12.60 7.63 -17.19
C ILE A 163 13.11 8.10 -15.82
N LEU A 164 12.67 7.43 -14.75
CA LEU A 164 13.02 7.72 -13.36
C LEU A 164 13.72 6.50 -12.76
N PRO A 165 15.03 6.33 -12.98
CA PRO A 165 15.74 5.12 -12.60
C PRO A 165 15.80 4.91 -11.09
N LEU A 166 15.82 3.64 -10.68
CA LEU A 166 16.02 3.23 -9.31
C LEU A 166 17.41 3.59 -8.81
N GLN A 167 17.48 4.31 -7.68
CA GLN A 167 18.71 4.72 -7.03
C GLN A 167 18.91 3.90 -5.74
N PRO A 168 20.03 3.18 -5.57
CA PRO A 168 20.25 2.37 -4.38
C PRO A 168 20.46 3.24 -3.14
N VAL A 169 19.87 2.83 -2.01
CA VAL A 169 19.99 3.54 -0.72
C VAL A 169 20.66 2.68 0.35
N GLY A 170 20.23 1.43 0.50
CA GLY A 170 20.70 0.57 1.58
C GLY A 170 20.07 -0.81 1.56
N ARG A 171 20.09 -1.51 2.70
CA ARG A 171 19.51 -2.85 2.85
C ARG A 171 18.83 -3.02 4.20
N LEU A 172 17.81 -3.89 4.24
CA LEU A 172 17.14 -4.37 5.45
C LEU A 172 17.43 -5.86 5.58
N VAL A 173 17.90 -6.30 6.74
CA VAL A 173 18.13 -7.71 7.08
C VAL A 173 17.31 -8.03 8.32
N LEU A 174 16.46 -9.06 8.24
CA LEU A 174 15.75 -9.56 9.42
C LEU A 174 16.54 -10.72 10.00
N ASN A 175 17.16 -10.50 11.16
CA ASN A 175 18.14 -11.44 11.74
C ASN A 175 17.77 -11.96 13.14
N LYS A 176 16.61 -11.58 13.68
CA LYS A 176 16.13 -12.03 14.98
C LYS A 176 14.62 -12.26 14.92
N ASN A 177 14.17 -13.40 15.45
CA ASN A 177 12.75 -13.67 15.67
C ASN A 177 12.28 -12.95 16.94
N ILE A 178 11.00 -12.61 16.98
CA ILE A 178 10.35 -12.11 18.18
C ILE A 178 10.39 -13.14 19.30
N ASP A 179 10.49 -12.66 20.54
CA ASP A 179 10.48 -13.47 21.74
C ASP A 179 9.03 -13.82 22.15
N ASN A 180 8.08 -12.90 21.93
CA ASN A 180 6.64 -13.14 22.15
C ASN A 180 5.76 -12.55 21.03
N PHE A 181 4.96 -13.40 20.38
CA PHE A 181 4.10 -12.99 19.27
C PHE A 181 3.11 -11.89 19.64
N PHE A 182 2.43 -12.01 20.77
CA PHE A 182 1.42 -11.02 21.14
C PHE A 182 2.07 -9.67 21.47
N ALA A 183 3.03 -9.66 22.39
CA ALA A 183 3.66 -8.43 22.87
C ALA A 183 4.44 -7.66 21.80
N GLU A 184 4.99 -8.35 20.80
CA GLU A 184 5.80 -7.73 19.75
C GLU A 184 5.09 -7.64 18.41
N ASN A 185 4.43 -8.70 17.93
CA ASN A 185 3.82 -8.70 16.59
C ASN A 185 2.33 -8.31 16.57
N GLU A 186 1.54 -8.74 17.55
CA GLU A 186 0.12 -8.34 17.59
C GLU A 186 -0.03 -6.88 18.07
N MET A 187 0.83 -6.46 19.01
CA MET A 187 0.76 -5.13 19.64
C MET A 187 1.56 -4.04 18.89
N LEU A 188 2.25 -4.37 17.79
CA LEU A 188 2.95 -3.35 17.00
C LEU A 188 1.99 -2.38 16.31
N ALA A 189 2.47 -1.16 16.10
CA ALA A 189 1.72 -0.05 15.54
C ALA A 189 2.58 0.75 14.56
N PHE A 190 2.24 0.67 13.27
CA PHE A 190 2.85 1.50 12.23
C PHE A 190 1.86 2.55 11.72
N ASN A 191 2.33 3.75 11.39
CA ASN A 191 1.50 4.77 10.70
C ASN A 191 2.38 5.51 9.68
N PRO A 192 1.94 5.70 8.41
CA PRO A 192 2.65 6.56 7.46
C PRO A 192 2.84 8.03 7.90
N ALA A 193 2.08 8.51 8.91
CA ALA A 193 2.27 9.80 9.56
C ALA A 193 3.51 9.88 10.47
N LEU A 194 4.11 8.74 10.81
CA LEU A 194 5.32 8.71 11.64
C LEU A 194 6.54 8.90 10.74
N VAL A 195 6.75 10.15 10.32
CA VAL A 195 7.91 10.59 9.52
C VAL A 195 9.01 11.16 10.41
N VAL A 196 10.22 11.20 9.87
CA VAL A 196 11.40 11.82 10.49
C VAL A 196 11.81 13.06 9.69
N PRO A 197 12.55 14.02 10.28
CA PRO A 197 13.05 15.19 9.55
C PRO A 197 13.69 14.82 8.21
N GLY A 198 13.29 15.53 7.16
CA GLY A 198 13.72 15.26 5.78
C GLY A 198 12.78 14.37 4.96
N ILE A 199 11.76 13.75 5.58
CA ILE A 199 10.66 13.07 4.90
C ILE A 199 9.34 13.75 5.26
N TYR A 200 8.50 14.02 4.26
CA TYR A 200 7.19 14.63 4.46
C TYR A 200 6.13 14.03 3.53
N TYR A 201 4.87 14.40 3.74
CA TYR A 201 3.74 13.92 2.96
C TYR A 201 3.62 14.67 1.63
N THR A 202 2.91 14.06 0.68
CA THR A 202 2.43 14.72 -0.54
C THR A 202 0.92 14.90 -0.49
N ASN A 203 0.34 15.47 -1.53
CA ASN A 203 -1.11 15.67 -1.66
C ASN A 203 -1.86 14.43 -2.20
N ASP A 204 -1.22 13.25 -2.22
CA ASP A 204 -1.88 11.97 -2.51
C ASP A 204 -3.10 11.78 -1.56
N LYS A 205 -4.31 11.78 -2.13
CA LYS A 205 -5.57 11.75 -1.36
C LYS A 205 -5.75 10.47 -0.56
N MET A 206 -5.16 9.36 -1.00
CA MET A 206 -5.13 8.13 -0.21
C MET A 206 -4.16 8.24 0.97
N LEU A 207 -2.95 8.77 0.75
CA LEU A 207 -1.98 8.99 1.82
C LEU A 207 -2.56 9.91 2.91
N GLN A 208 -3.23 10.99 2.52
CA GLN A 208 -3.86 11.96 3.43
C GLN A 208 -4.91 11.33 4.36
N GLY A 209 -5.66 10.32 3.91
CA GLY A 209 -6.54 9.59 4.81
C GLY A 209 -5.79 8.62 5.73
N ARG A 210 -4.74 7.96 5.21
CA ARG A 210 -3.94 7.00 6.00
C ARG A 210 -3.19 7.66 7.16
N ILE A 211 -2.67 8.88 6.99
CA ILE A 211 -1.96 9.56 8.08
C ILE A 211 -2.83 9.76 9.33
N PHE A 212 -4.14 9.90 9.16
CA PHE A 212 -5.12 9.91 10.25
C PHE A 212 -5.47 8.48 10.73
N ALA A 213 -5.91 7.63 9.80
CA ALA A 213 -6.63 6.40 10.11
C ALA A 213 -5.84 5.39 10.99
N TYR A 214 -4.52 5.30 10.80
CA TYR A 214 -3.71 4.31 11.51
C TYR A 214 -3.61 4.61 13.01
N SER A 215 -3.24 5.83 13.38
CA SER A 215 -3.17 6.19 14.81
C SER A 215 -4.53 6.26 15.46
N ASP A 216 -5.58 6.59 14.71
CA ASP A 216 -6.96 6.51 15.21
C ASP A 216 -7.33 5.06 15.60
N THR A 217 -7.19 4.11 14.68
CA THR A 217 -7.50 2.71 14.98
C THR A 217 -6.56 2.10 16.04
N GLN A 218 -5.31 2.56 16.13
CA GLN A 218 -4.36 2.12 17.17
C GLN A 218 -4.80 2.54 18.58
N ARG A 219 -5.31 3.76 18.75
CA ARG A 219 -5.85 4.21 20.05
C ARG A 219 -7.03 3.36 20.49
N HIS A 220 -7.88 2.95 19.53
CA HIS A 220 -8.98 2.03 19.80
C HIS A 220 -8.47 0.60 20.12
N ARG A 221 -7.60 0.04 19.28
CA ARG A 221 -7.15 -1.36 19.34
C ARG A 221 -6.19 -1.64 20.50
N LEU A 222 -5.30 -0.71 20.82
CA LEU A 222 -4.19 -0.89 21.76
C LEU A 222 -4.27 0.05 22.98
N GLY A 223 -5.23 0.97 22.98
CA GLY A 223 -5.39 1.98 24.03
C GLY A 223 -4.64 3.29 23.75
N PRO A 224 -4.93 4.34 24.54
CA PRO A 224 -4.39 5.69 24.31
C PRO A 224 -2.87 5.76 24.43
N ASN A 225 -2.28 4.89 25.26
CA ASN A 225 -0.85 4.85 25.55
C ASN A 225 -0.08 3.79 24.74
N TYR A 226 -0.58 3.35 23.58
CA TYR A 226 0.05 2.29 22.77
C TYR A 226 1.51 2.56 22.36
N LEU A 227 1.92 3.82 22.29
CA LEU A 227 3.30 4.23 22.00
C LEU A 227 4.27 3.95 23.17
N GLN A 228 3.75 3.69 24.38
CA GLN A 228 4.58 3.30 25.52
C GLN A 228 5.00 1.82 25.45
N LEU A 229 4.26 0.98 24.71
CA LEU A 229 4.57 -0.45 24.59
C LEU A 229 6.00 -0.64 24.03
N PRO A 230 6.80 -1.58 24.56
CA PRO A 230 8.22 -1.69 24.19
C PRO A 230 8.50 -1.78 22.68
N VAL A 231 7.63 -2.46 21.91
CA VAL A 231 7.79 -2.60 20.45
C VAL A 231 7.47 -1.31 19.68
N ASN A 232 6.70 -0.39 20.27
CA ASN A 232 6.29 0.88 19.67
C ASN A 232 7.08 2.08 20.21
N ALA A 233 7.79 1.91 21.33
CA ALA A 233 8.52 2.97 21.98
C ALA A 233 9.65 3.51 21.07
N PRO A 234 9.75 4.83 20.86
CA PRO A 234 10.83 5.41 20.08
C PRO A 234 12.17 5.15 20.77
N LYS A 235 13.24 5.00 19.98
CA LYS A 235 14.61 4.87 20.50
C LYS A 235 15.22 6.20 20.97
N CYS A 236 14.67 7.33 20.51
CA CYS A 236 15.11 8.66 20.93
C CYS A 236 14.43 9.07 22.25
N ALA A 237 15.06 9.99 22.99
CA ALA A 237 14.48 10.54 24.20
C ALA A 237 13.10 11.18 23.93
N PHE A 238 12.14 10.88 24.79
CA PHE A 238 10.77 11.34 24.67
C PHE A 238 10.47 12.36 25.78
N HIS A 239 10.35 13.63 25.40
CA HIS A 239 9.98 14.70 26.30
C HIS A 239 8.75 15.41 25.74
N ASN A 240 7.63 15.29 26.46
CA ASN A 240 6.39 15.97 26.13
C ASN A 240 5.54 16.17 27.39
N ASN A 241 4.46 16.90 27.21
CA ASN A 241 3.54 17.27 28.28
C ASN A 241 2.28 16.38 28.30
N HIS A 242 2.37 15.13 27.86
CA HIS A 242 1.24 14.19 27.92
C HIS A 242 1.30 13.39 29.23
N HIS A 243 0.29 13.53 30.07
CA HIS A 243 0.10 12.85 31.35
C HIS A 243 -1.20 12.01 31.26
N ASP A 244 -1.38 10.98 32.08
CA ASP A 244 -2.59 10.14 32.13
C ASP A 244 -2.86 9.18 30.94
N GLY A 245 -4.13 8.81 30.74
CA GLY A 245 -4.58 7.77 29.83
C GLY A 245 -4.59 6.36 30.47
N SER A 246 -5.48 5.49 29.97
CA SER A 246 -5.57 4.10 30.43
C SER A 246 -4.23 3.37 30.31
N MET A 247 -3.91 2.56 31.32
CA MET A 247 -2.67 1.77 31.40
C MET A 247 -1.39 2.61 31.20
N ASN A 248 -1.38 3.87 31.65
CA ASN A 248 -0.14 4.63 31.74
C ASN A 248 0.75 4.01 32.84
N PHE A 249 1.89 3.45 32.46
CA PHE A 249 2.85 2.83 33.38
C PHE A 249 4.14 3.63 33.52
N MET A 250 4.20 4.82 32.95
CA MET A 250 5.34 5.72 33.10
C MET A 250 5.32 6.36 34.48
N HIS A 251 6.45 6.35 35.18
CA HIS A 251 6.64 7.17 36.36
C HIS A 251 6.97 8.60 35.95
N ARG A 252 6.17 9.56 36.43
CA ARG A 252 6.31 11.00 36.20
C ARG A 252 6.05 11.72 37.51
N ASP A 253 6.98 12.55 37.95
CA ASP A 253 6.90 13.35 39.18
C ASP A 253 6.99 14.86 38.92
N GLU A 254 6.90 15.26 37.64
CA GLU A 254 6.94 16.66 37.23
C GLU A 254 5.67 17.42 37.66
N GLU A 255 5.83 18.64 38.19
CA GLU A 255 4.72 19.53 38.56
C GLU A 255 4.19 20.37 37.37
N VAL A 256 4.91 20.38 36.25
CA VAL A 256 4.60 21.21 35.07
C VAL A 256 4.32 20.30 33.86
N ASP A 257 3.06 20.31 33.41
CA ASP A 257 2.56 19.56 32.25
C ASP A 257 2.03 20.51 31.15
N TYR A 258 2.52 21.76 31.12
CA TYR A 258 2.11 22.78 30.16
C TYR A 258 3.31 23.56 29.62
N PHE A 259 3.15 24.13 28.42
CA PHE A 259 4.19 24.92 27.76
C PHE A 259 3.56 26.15 27.08
N PRO A 260 4.15 27.35 27.18
CA PRO A 260 5.39 27.66 27.92
C PRO A 260 5.17 27.78 29.44
N SER A 261 6.23 27.57 30.22
CA SER A 261 6.23 27.74 31.68
C SER A 261 7.46 28.53 32.16
N ARG A 262 7.32 29.22 33.30
CA ARG A 262 8.45 29.86 34.00
C ARG A 262 9.09 28.94 35.04
N PHE A 263 8.42 27.86 35.41
CA PHE A 263 8.89 26.87 36.38
C PHE A 263 9.57 25.67 35.71
N ASP A 264 9.39 25.52 34.40
CA ASP A 264 10.09 24.54 33.58
C ASP A 264 10.72 25.24 32.35
N PRO A 265 12.05 25.43 32.31
CA PRO A 265 12.75 26.18 31.26
C PRO A 265 13.02 25.32 30.01
N VAL A 266 12.13 24.40 29.65
CA VAL A 266 12.21 23.65 28.39
C VAL A 266 12.10 24.58 27.17
N ARG A 267 12.63 24.13 26.04
CA ARG A 267 12.61 24.85 24.76
C ARG A 267 11.89 24.08 23.68
N HIS A 268 11.41 24.78 22.65
CA HIS A 268 10.94 24.13 21.42
C HIS A 268 12.02 23.23 20.83
N ALA A 269 11.58 22.13 20.20
CA ALA A 269 12.45 21.27 19.43
C ALA A 269 13.10 22.04 18.26
N GLU A 270 14.24 21.53 17.79
CA GLU A 270 14.87 22.05 16.57
C GLU A 270 13.89 22.01 15.40
N THR A 271 13.83 23.10 14.64
CA THR A 271 13.00 23.19 13.46
C THR A 271 13.76 22.67 12.24
N PHE A 272 13.06 21.90 11.41
CA PHE A 272 13.58 21.41 10.14
C PHE A 272 12.76 21.98 8.99
N PRO A 273 13.34 22.16 7.80
CA PRO A 273 12.57 22.56 6.64
C PRO A 273 11.41 21.61 6.38
N ILE A 274 10.22 22.17 6.19
CA ILE A 274 9.00 21.48 5.76
C ILE A 274 8.53 22.06 4.43
N PRO A 275 7.67 21.37 3.65
CA PRO A 275 7.16 21.94 2.41
C PRO A 275 6.37 23.22 2.69
N SER A 276 6.68 24.28 1.95
CA SER A 276 6.08 25.61 2.08
C SER A 276 5.21 25.98 0.87
N THR A 277 4.75 24.99 0.11
CA THR A 277 3.95 25.21 -1.10
C THR A 277 2.68 25.99 -0.77
N ILE A 278 2.44 27.06 -1.53
CA ILE A 278 1.23 27.87 -1.39
C ILE A 278 0.07 27.14 -2.09
N CYS A 279 -0.97 26.83 -1.33
CA CYS A 279 -2.21 26.28 -1.91
C CYS A 279 -3.07 27.40 -2.49
N HIS A 280 -3.43 27.27 -3.76
CA HIS A 280 -4.36 28.17 -4.46
C HIS A 280 -5.66 27.45 -4.83
N GLY A 281 -6.72 28.20 -5.14
CA GLY A 281 -7.99 27.64 -5.63
C GLY A 281 -9.11 27.59 -4.58
N LYS A 282 -10.12 26.76 -4.84
CA LYS A 282 -11.29 26.57 -3.98
C LYS A 282 -11.25 25.18 -3.34
N ARG A 283 -11.70 25.06 -2.10
CA ARG A 283 -11.86 23.78 -1.43
C ARG A 283 -13.06 23.04 -2.02
N GLU A 284 -12.81 21.96 -2.76
CA GLU A 284 -13.83 21.20 -3.49
C GLU A 284 -13.68 19.69 -3.30
N LYS A 285 -14.76 18.94 -3.52
CA LYS A 285 -14.74 17.47 -3.65
C LYS A 285 -14.68 17.13 -5.13
N VAL A 286 -13.48 16.83 -5.63
CA VAL A 286 -13.24 16.60 -7.05
C VAL A 286 -12.29 15.42 -7.24
N VAL A 287 -12.39 14.74 -8.38
CA VAL A 287 -11.41 13.75 -8.82
C VAL A 287 -10.20 14.50 -9.42
N ILE A 288 -9.03 13.86 -9.45
CA ILE A 288 -7.85 14.43 -10.10
C ILE A 288 -8.07 14.55 -11.62
N GLU A 289 -7.38 15.46 -12.30
CA GLU A 289 -7.58 15.68 -13.74
C GLU A 289 -6.95 14.57 -14.59
N LYS A 290 -5.70 14.18 -14.30
CA LYS A 290 -4.91 13.20 -15.05
C LYS A 290 -5.14 11.76 -14.55
N GLU A 291 -6.40 11.30 -14.55
CA GLU A 291 -6.77 9.98 -14.04
C GLU A 291 -6.12 8.81 -14.78
N ASN A 292 -6.08 8.87 -16.12
CA ASN A 292 -5.46 7.88 -17.01
C ASN A 292 -5.61 6.41 -16.55
N ASN A 293 -6.86 5.94 -16.42
CA ASN A 293 -7.18 4.66 -15.78
C ASN A 293 -6.73 3.42 -16.55
N PHE A 294 -6.45 3.53 -17.84
CA PHE A 294 -6.37 2.36 -18.74
C PHE A 294 -4.97 2.09 -19.29
N LYS A 295 -4.10 3.11 -19.39
CA LYS A 295 -2.80 2.99 -20.06
C LYS A 295 -1.85 2.01 -19.36
N GLN A 296 -1.50 2.27 -18.10
CA GLN A 296 -0.56 1.44 -17.34
C GLN A 296 -1.01 -0.01 -17.15
N PRO A 297 -2.30 -0.32 -16.85
CA PRO A 297 -2.77 -1.70 -16.83
C PRO A 297 -2.57 -2.43 -18.16
N GLY A 298 -2.82 -1.75 -19.28
CA GLY A 298 -2.60 -2.28 -20.62
C GLY A 298 -1.13 -2.54 -20.92
N GLU A 299 -0.26 -1.58 -20.58
CA GLU A 299 1.20 -1.72 -20.73
C GLU A 299 1.72 -2.91 -19.92
N ARG A 300 1.22 -3.09 -18.70
CA ARG A 300 1.56 -4.24 -17.85
C ARG A 300 1.10 -5.56 -18.46
N TYR A 301 -0.14 -5.67 -18.93
CA TYR A 301 -0.61 -6.91 -19.58
C TYR A 301 0.24 -7.26 -20.82
N ARG A 302 0.62 -6.25 -21.61
CA ARG A 302 1.47 -6.44 -22.80
C ARG A 302 2.90 -6.86 -22.47
N SER A 303 3.40 -6.58 -21.27
CA SER A 303 4.75 -6.98 -20.85
C SER A 303 4.84 -8.45 -20.40
N PHE A 304 3.70 -9.11 -20.18
CA PHE A 304 3.65 -10.51 -19.78
C PHE A 304 4.02 -11.45 -20.93
N ALA A 305 4.71 -12.55 -20.60
CA ALA A 305 4.86 -13.67 -21.51
C ALA A 305 3.50 -14.29 -21.87
N PRO A 306 3.35 -14.95 -23.04
CA PRO A 306 2.05 -15.44 -23.51
C PRO A 306 1.32 -16.39 -22.54
N ASP A 307 2.05 -17.26 -21.84
CA ASP A 307 1.49 -18.18 -20.85
C ASP A 307 0.97 -17.44 -19.60
N ARG A 308 1.66 -16.38 -19.18
CA ARG A 308 1.26 -15.50 -18.09
C ARG A 308 0.04 -14.65 -18.45
N GLN A 309 -0.05 -14.19 -19.70
CA GLN A 309 -1.27 -13.55 -20.23
C GLN A 309 -2.47 -14.51 -20.19
N GLU A 310 -2.26 -15.77 -20.54
CA GLU A 310 -3.30 -16.79 -20.53
C GLU A 310 -3.83 -17.06 -19.10
N ARG A 311 -2.93 -17.18 -18.10
CA ARG A 311 -3.34 -17.29 -16.68
C ARG A 311 -4.12 -16.07 -16.21
N PHE A 312 -3.66 -14.87 -16.56
CA PHE A 312 -4.35 -13.61 -16.24
C PHE A 312 -5.78 -13.58 -16.81
N ILE A 313 -5.95 -14.01 -18.07
CA ILE A 313 -7.27 -14.10 -18.72
C ILE A 313 -8.15 -15.12 -18.01
N ASN A 314 -7.61 -16.30 -17.67
CA ASN A 314 -8.37 -17.35 -16.99
C ASN A 314 -8.92 -16.89 -15.63
N ARG A 315 -8.10 -16.21 -14.82
CA ARG A 315 -8.53 -15.64 -13.53
C ARG A 315 -9.68 -14.64 -13.69
N TRP A 316 -9.62 -13.80 -14.73
CA TRP A 316 -10.71 -12.88 -15.06
C TRP A 316 -11.96 -13.59 -15.53
N VAL A 317 -11.83 -14.58 -16.42
CA VAL A 317 -12.96 -15.38 -16.91
C VAL A 317 -13.65 -16.11 -15.76
N GLU A 318 -12.88 -16.75 -14.88
CA GLU A 318 -13.40 -17.44 -13.70
C GLU A 318 -14.18 -16.46 -12.80
N THR A 319 -13.56 -15.34 -12.44
CA THR A 319 -14.18 -14.32 -11.58
C THR A 319 -15.48 -13.78 -12.20
N LEU A 320 -15.46 -13.47 -13.49
CA LEU A 320 -16.61 -12.90 -14.20
C LEU A 320 -17.68 -13.93 -14.58
N SER A 321 -17.40 -15.23 -14.43
CA SER A 321 -18.37 -16.31 -14.69
C SER A 321 -19.27 -16.61 -13.48
N ASP A 322 -19.00 -16.01 -12.32
CA ASP A 322 -19.87 -16.16 -11.15
C ASP A 322 -21.33 -15.77 -11.51
N PRO A 323 -22.33 -16.60 -11.18
CA PRO A 323 -23.73 -16.34 -11.53
C PRO A 323 -24.31 -15.02 -11.03
N ARG A 324 -23.73 -14.43 -9.96
CA ARG A 324 -24.15 -13.12 -9.44
C ARG A 324 -23.54 -11.96 -10.21
N VAL A 325 -22.50 -12.19 -11.02
CA VAL A 325 -21.93 -11.18 -11.91
C VAL A 325 -22.86 -11.05 -13.12
N THR A 326 -23.71 -10.02 -13.06
CA THR A 326 -24.72 -9.76 -14.09
C THR A 326 -24.08 -9.49 -15.46
N TYR A 327 -24.89 -9.56 -16.51
CA TYR A 327 -24.43 -9.19 -17.86
C TYR A 327 -23.87 -7.77 -17.91
N GLU A 328 -24.46 -6.85 -17.14
CA GLU A 328 -24.02 -5.47 -17.04
C GLU A 328 -22.61 -5.36 -16.42
N ILE A 329 -22.39 -5.99 -15.26
CA ILE A 329 -21.06 -5.99 -14.61
C ILE A 329 -20.02 -6.61 -15.53
N ARG A 330 -20.33 -7.75 -16.18
CA ARG A 330 -19.44 -8.37 -17.18
C ARG A 330 -19.11 -7.41 -18.32
N SER A 331 -20.11 -6.71 -18.85
CA SER A 331 -19.93 -5.76 -19.96
C SER A 331 -19.05 -4.59 -19.57
N ILE A 332 -19.19 -4.07 -18.34
CA ILE A 332 -18.34 -2.99 -17.81
C ILE A 332 -16.88 -3.44 -17.74
N TRP A 333 -16.59 -4.59 -17.13
CA TRP A 333 -15.22 -5.10 -17.02
C TRP A 333 -14.59 -5.40 -18.37
N ILE A 334 -15.35 -5.98 -19.31
CA ILE A 334 -14.87 -6.20 -20.68
C ILE A 334 -14.57 -4.86 -21.37
N SER A 335 -15.41 -3.83 -21.17
CA SER A 335 -15.17 -2.49 -21.71
C SER A 335 -13.89 -1.87 -21.11
N TYR A 336 -13.71 -1.95 -19.80
CA TYR A 336 -12.52 -1.48 -19.10
C TYR A 336 -11.24 -2.13 -19.62
N TRP A 337 -11.23 -3.46 -19.74
CA TRP A 337 -10.08 -4.16 -20.30
C TRP A 337 -9.89 -3.90 -21.80
N SER A 338 -10.95 -3.67 -22.56
CA SER A 338 -10.85 -3.27 -23.98
C SER A 338 -10.20 -1.91 -24.17
N GLN A 339 -10.46 -0.97 -23.26
CA GLN A 339 -9.82 0.36 -23.24
C GLN A 339 -8.34 0.27 -22.85
N ALA A 340 -7.97 -0.65 -21.95
CA ALA A 340 -6.57 -0.90 -21.58
C ALA A 340 -5.78 -1.65 -22.67
N ASP A 341 -6.39 -2.69 -23.24
CA ASP A 341 -5.84 -3.49 -24.34
C ASP A 341 -6.96 -4.17 -25.14
N ARG A 342 -7.07 -3.81 -26.43
CA ARG A 342 -8.13 -4.32 -27.31
C ARG A 342 -8.12 -5.85 -27.44
N SER A 343 -6.93 -6.47 -27.48
CA SER A 343 -6.83 -7.93 -27.63
C SER A 343 -7.31 -8.65 -26.37
N LEU A 344 -6.93 -8.14 -25.19
CA LEU A 344 -7.41 -8.65 -23.91
C LEU A 344 -8.94 -8.59 -23.81
N GLY A 345 -9.52 -7.43 -24.09
CA GLY A 345 -10.98 -7.24 -24.07
C GLY A 345 -11.71 -8.20 -25.01
N GLN A 346 -11.19 -8.40 -26.22
CA GLN A 346 -11.75 -9.37 -27.18
C GLN A 346 -11.68 -10.82 -26.67
N LYS A 347 -10.53 -11.24 -26.12
CA LYS A 347 -10.38 -12.60 -25.57
C LYS A 347 -11.36 -12.85 -24.41
N LEU A 348 -11.53 -11.87 -23.52
CA LEU A 348 -12.49 -11.94 -22.42
C LEU A 348 -13.93 -12.03 -22.94
N ALA A 349 -14.31 -11.16 -23.88
CA ALA A 349 -15.64 -11.15 -24.49
C ALA A 349 -15.98 -12.49 -25.16
N SER A 350 -15.03 -13.05 -25.91
CA SER A 350 -15.19 -14.35 -26.57
C SER A 350 -15.38 -15.49 -25.56
N ARG A 351 -14.61 -15.54 -24.48
CA ARG A 351 -14.70 -16.62 -23.47
C ARG A 351 -15.95 -16.54 -22.60
N LEU A 352 -16.43 -15.32 -22.33
CA LEU A 352 -17.63 -15.07 -21.53
C LEU A 352 -18.93 -15.04 -22.34
N ASN A 353 -18.85 -15.24 -23.67
CA ASN A 353 -19.97 -15.15 -24.61
C ASN A 353 -20.74 -13.82 -24.50
N VAL A 354 -20.02 -12.70 -24.31
CA VAL A 354 -20.59 -11.35 -24.21
C VAL A 354 -20.36 -10.62 -25.53
N LYS A 355 -21.41 -10.02 -26.11
CA LYS A 355 -21.27 -9.18 -27.31
C LYS A 355 -20.70 -7.82 -26.89
N PRO A 356 -19.58 -7.35 -27.49
CA PRO A 356 -19.08 -6.00 -27.23
C PRO A 356 -20.15 -4.98 -27.63
N LYS A 357 -20.50 -4.06 -26.72
CA LYS A 357 -21.16 -2.81 -27.10
C LYS A 357 -20.04 -1.83 -27.46
N TYR A 358 -19.83 -1.63 -28.76
CA TYR A 358 -18.88 -0.66 -29.28
C TYR A 358 -19.40 0.77 -29.08
#